data_AF-E4PFJ6-F1
#
_entry.id   AF-E4PFJ6-F1
#
_cell.length_a   1.000
_cell.length_b   1.000
_cell.length_c   1.000
_cell.angle_alpha   90.00
_cell.angle_beta   90.00
_cell.angle_gamma   90.00
#
_symmetry.space_group_name_H-M   'P 1'
#
loop_
_entity.id
_entity.type
_entity.pdbx_description
1 polymer ?
#
loop_
_entity_poly.entity_id
_entity_poly.type
_entity_poly.pdbx_seq_one_letter_code
_entity_poly.pdbx_strand_id
1 'polypeptide(L)' 'MEVGNADGAQIFDAGNKTWVPLNIDFSRYATVQLLGLNLPLMLKDDLVQYKTLLSRPVDIEDIRAIRANA' A
#
# COMPACT_ATOMS: atom_id res chain seq x y z
N MET A 1 -1.38 9.40 -16.08
CA MET A 1 -1.80 7.98 -16.09
C MET A 1 -1.17 7.35 -14.87
N GLU A 2 -1.97 6.97 -13.88
CA GLU A 2 -1.48 6.33 -12.65
C GLU A 2 -1.44 4.82 -12.87
N VAL A 3 -0.28 4.21 -12.71
CA VAL A 3 -0.05 2.79 -13.04
C VAL A 3 -0.71 1.85 -12.02
N GLY A 4 -1.01 2.34 -10.81
CA GLY A 4 -1.57 1.55 -9.70
C GLY A 4 -3.09 1.37 -9.69
N ASN A 5 -3.82 1.99 -10.62
CA ASN A 5 -5.29 1.95 -10.68
C ASN A 5 -5.82 1.73 -12.10
N ALA A 6 -5.05 1.05 -12.95
CA ALA A 6 -5.53 0.66 -14.26
C ALA A 6 -6.59 -0.46 -14.11
N ASP A 7 -7.60 -0.46 -14.97
CA ASP A 7 -8.57 -1.57 -15.02
C ASP A 7 -7.84 -2.89 -15.22
N GLY A 8 -8.11 -3.86 -14.33
CA GLY A 8 -7.44 -5.16 -14.34
C GLY A 8 -5.99 -5.12 -13.86
N ALA A 9 -5.55 -4.07 -13.15
CA ALA A 9 -4.23 -4.03 -12.56
C ALA A 9 -3.96 -5.26 -11.69
N GLN A 10 -2.74 -5.77 -11.78
CA GLN A 10 -2.30 -6.93 -11.00
C GLN A 10 -1.06 -6.57 -10.21
N ILE A 11 -0.89 -7.24 -9.08
CA ILE A 11 0.28 -7.17 -8.24
C ILE A 11 0.86 -8.56 -8.07
N PHE A 12 2.19 -8.66 -7.98
CA PHE A 12 2.85 -9.92 -7.74
C PHE A 12 2.85 -10.22 -6.23
N ASP A 13 2.15 -11.28 -5.84
CA ASP A 13 2.21 -11.86 -4.51
C ASP A 13 3.48 -12.71 -4.41
N ALA A 14 4.46 -12.23 -3.65
CA ALA A 14 5.73 -12.92 -3.48
C ALA A 14 5.63 -14.18 -2.59
N GLY A 15 4.63 -14.26 -1.71
CA GLY A 15 4.39 -15.43 -0.86
C GLY A 15 3.89 -16.61 -1.67
N ASN A 16 2.94 -16.38 -2.57
CA ASN A 16 2.36 -17.41 -3.44
C ASN A 16 3.04 -17.52 -4.82
N LYS A 17 3.90 -16.56 -5.17
CA LYS A 17 4.58 -16.44 -6.48
C LYS A 17 3.59 -16.37 -7.66
N THR A 18 2.51 -15.61 -7.47
CA THR A 18 1.43 -15.47 -8.46
C THR A 18 1.03 -14.01 -8.65
N TRP A 19 0.54 -13.68 -9.84
CA TRP A 19 -0.12 -12.39 -10.08
C TRP A 19 -1.56 -12.44 -9.58
N VAL A 20 -1.91 -11.51 -8.71
CA VAL A 20 -3.25 -11.37 -8.14
C VAL A 20 -3.82 -9.99 -8.49
N PRO A 21 -5.16 -9.82 -8.56
CA PRO A 21 -5.76 -8.51 -8.77
C PRO A 21 -5.30 -7.49 -7.73
N LEU A 22 -4.92 -6.30 -8.18
CA LEU A 22 -4.59 -5.17 -7.30
C LEU A 22 -5.89 -4.44 -6.94
N ASN A 23 -6.49 -4.81 -5.81
CA ASN A 23 -7.66 -4.13 -5.27
C ASN A 23 -7.24 -3.11 -4.20
N ILE A 24 -7.18 -1.84 -4.60
CA ILE A 24 -7.02 -0.71 -3.66
C ILE A 24 -8.39 -0.06 -3.46
N ASP A 25 -8.85 -0.01 -2.21
CA ASP A 25 -10.06 0.72 -1.85
C ASP A 25 -9.73 2.20 -1.62
N PHE A 26 -9.88 3.03 -2.66
CA PHE A 26 -9.63 4.47 -2.59
C PHE A 26 -10.64 5.23 -1.72
N SER A 27 -11.73 4.60 -1.26
CA SER A 27 -12.65 5.21 -0.31
C SER A 27 -12.12 5.17 1.13
N ARG A 28 -11.15 4.29 1.41
CA ARG A 28 -10.48 4.14 2.71
C ARG A 28 -9.20 4.97 2.75
N TYR A 29 -9.29 6.13 3.39
CA TYR A 29 -8.13 6.99 3.59
C TYR A 29 -8.24 7.80 4.87
N ALA A 30 -7.10 8.28 5.35
CA ALA A 30 -7.02 9.34 6.35
C ALA A 30 -6.56 10.62 5.66
N THR A 31 -7.15 11.76 6.02
CA THR A 31 -6.63 13.06 5.57
C THR A 31 -5.53 13.53 6.51
N VAL A 32 -4.37 13.85 5.97
CA VAL A 32 -3.22 14.39 6.71
C VAL A 32 -2.78 15.72 6.12
N GLN A 33 -2.36 16.64 6.99
CA GLN A 33 -1.80 17.91 6.55
C GLN A 33 -0.28 17.76 6.40
N LEU A 34 0.20 17.95 5.17
CA LEU A 34 1.62 17.88 4.83
C LEU A 34 2.01 19.12 4.04
N LEU A 35 2.95 19.90 4.57
CA LEU A 35 3.45 21.12 3.94
C LEU A 35 2.33 22.11 3.55
N GLY A 36 1.29 22.21 4.38
CA GLY A 36 0.12 23.08 4.15
C GLY A 36 -0.95 22.50 3.21
N LEU A 37 -0.76 21.28 2.69
CA LEU A 37 -1.72 20.59 1.84
C LEU A 37 -2.47 19.52 2.64
N ASN A 38 -3.77 19.40 2.41
CA ASN A 38 -4.57 18.27 2.92
C ASN A 38 -4.50 17.13 1.91
N LEU A 39 -3.84 16.04 2.27
CA LEU A 39 -3.62 14.89 1.40
C LEU A 39 -4.41 13.68 1.90
N PRO A 40 -5.16 12.98 1.04
CA PRO A 40 -5.67 11.66 1.35
C PRO A 40 -4.51 10.66 1.35
N LEU A 41 -4.34 9.95 2.45
CA LEU A 41 -3.32 8.93 2.61
C LEU A 41 -3.99 7.58 2.89
N MET A 42 -3.49 6.54 2.23
CA MET A 42 -3.86 5.15 2.52
C MET A 42 -3.71 4.86 4.02
N LEU A 43 -4.64 4.11 4.59
CA LEU A 43 -4.57 3.69 5.98
C LEU A 43 -3.32 2.83 6.23
N LYS A 44 -2.73 2.94 7.43
CA LYS A 44 -1.54 2.16 7.79
C LYS A 44 -1.76 0.65 7.59
N ASP A 45 -2.93 0.14 7.96
CA ASP A 45 -3.26 -1.29 7.83
C ASP A 45 -3.31 -1.73 6.37
N ASP A 46 -3.95 -0.94 5.52
CA ASP A 46 -4.06 -1.18 4.08
C ASP A 46 -2.66 -1.15 3.43
N LEU A 47 -1.80 -0.22 3.86
CA LEU A 47 -0.41 -0.12 3.42
C LEU A 47 0.45 -1.32 3.87
N VAL A 48 0.27 -1.80 5.11
CA VAL A 48 0.97 -2.98 5.62
C VAL A 48 0.54 -4.24 4.85
N GLN A 49 -0.74 -4.39 4.54
CA GLN A 49 -1.26 -5.51 3.74
C GLN A 49 -0.64 -5.50 2.33
N TYR A 50 -0.67 -4.35 1.66
CA TYR A 50 -0.08 -4.17 0.33
C TYR A 50 1.42 -4.52 0.31
N LYS A 51 2.18 -4.00 1.28
CA LYS A 51 3.62 -4.28 1.40
C LYS A 51 3.91 -5.75 1.73
N THR A 52 3.05 -6.38 2.51
CA THR A 52 3.18 -7.80 2.87
C THR A 52 3.00 -8.69 1.64
N LEU A 53 2.09 -8.36 0.72
CA LEU A 53 1.95 -9.09 -0.55
C LEU A 53 3.22 -9.01 -1.40
N LEU A 54 3.83 -7.83 -1.52
CA LEU A 54 5.06 -7.63 -2.28
C LEU A 54 6.30 -8.27 -1.64
N SER A 55 6.39 -8.21 -0.31
CA SER A 55 7.47 -8.79 0.51
C SER A 55 8.89 -8.54 -0.01
N ARG A 56 9.15 -7.38 -0.62
CA ARG A 56 10.51 -6.99 -1.01
C ARG A 56 11.31 -6.60 0.24
N PRO A 57 12.65 -6.62 0.20
CA PRO A 57 13.46 -6.25 1.38
C PRO A 57 13.07 -4.89 1.99
N VAL A 58 12.86 -3.88 1.14
CA VAL A 58 12.42 -2.54 1.56
C VAL A 58 11.01 -2.53 2.16
N ASP A 59 10.11 -3.39 1.68
CA ASP A 59 8.74 -3.49 2.21
C ASP A 59 8.74 -4.07 3.63
N ILE A 60 9.65 -5.02 3.90
CA ILE A 60 9.81 -5.61 5.24
C ILE A 60 10.31 -4.56 6.23
N GLU A 61 11.26 -3.71 5.82
CA GLU A 61 11.78 -2.61 6.64
C GLU A 61 10.69 -1.58 6.94
N ASP A 62 9.93 -1.18 5.91
CA ASP A 62 8.82 -0.25 6.04
C ASP A 62 7.73 -0.77 7.00
N ILE A 63 7.33 -2.04 6.88
CA ILE A 63 6.34 -2.66 7.77
C ILE A 63 6.82 -2.62 9.22
N ARG A 64 8.11 -2.92 9.47
CA ARG A 64 8.68 -2.85 10.81
C ARG A 64 8.63 -1.43 11.36
N ALA A 65 8.99 -0.44 10.56
CA ALA A 65 8.95 0.97 10.95
C ALA A 65 7.52 1.46 11.23
N ILE A 66 6.54 1.05 10.42
CA ILE A 66 5.13 1.40 10.64
C ILE A 66 4.62 0.82 11.97
N ARG A 67 4.91 -0.46 12.24
CA ARG A 67 4.46 -1.15 13.47
C ARG A 67 5.14 -0.64 14.73
N ALA A 68 6.39 -0.18 14.66
CA ALA A 68 7.07 0.42 15.80
C ALA A 68 6.51 1.80 16.19
N ASN A 69 5.80 2.46 15.27
CA ASN A 69 5.19 3.78 15.43
C ASN A 69 3.65 3.72 15.39
N ALA A 70 3.07 2.57 15.71
CA ALA A 70 1.62 2.34 15.82
C ALA A 70 1.22 2.40 17.30
#